data_AF-A0A7J7C4N4-F1
#
_entry.id   AF-A0A7J7C4N4-F1
#
_cell.length_a   1.000
_cell.length_b   1.000
_cell.length_c   1.000
_cell.angle_alpha   90.00
_cell.angle_beta   90.00
_cell.angle_gamma   90.00
#
_symmetry.space_group_name_H-M   'P 1'
#
loop_
_entity.id
_entity.type
_entity.pdbx_description
1 polymer ?
#
loop_
_entity_poly.entity_id
_entity_poly.type
_entity_poly.pdbx_seq_one_letter_code
_entity_poly.pdbx_strand_id
1 'polypeptide(L)'
;MDTSNNRQSHTPTSRSSDSGEPPSTAAATATATAPADNKWASRLLKECARAISDKDSTKIHQLLWMLNELASPYGDCDQKLASYFLQSLFCKATGSGRRCYKTLTCVAEKSNSFDSARKLILKFQEVSPWTTFGHVASNGAILEALDGETKLHIIDISNTFCTQWPTLLESLATRNDETPRLKLTVVVTASIVKSVMKEVGQRMEKFARLMGVPFEFNVVSGLDHFTKESLGVQDDEAIAVNCIGALRRVEVEERVALIQLFQSLKPKVVTIVEEEADFTSTRHDFVKCFEECLRFFTLYFEMLEESFVPTSNERLMLERECSRSIVKVLACDYDGDGDGDDDENENGSNANSNNGEEECERRERGSQWCKRMKDAAFSPVGFSDDVVDDVKALLKRYKDGWSLMVPKSGGGGDGDDDNNTQIHDQSSGVYLTWKDEPVVWTSAWKP
;
A
#
# COMPACT_ATOMS: atom_id res chain seq x y z
N MET A 1 37.97 71.07 -5.15
CA MET A 1 38.33 70.39 -6.41
C MET A 1 39.06 69.13 -6.03
N ASP A 2 38.55 67.99 -6.49
CA ASP A 2 39.20 66.67 -6.62
C ASP A 2 39.68 65.95 -5.35
N THR A 3 39.67 64.62 -5.22
CA THR A 3 38.90 63.51 -5.82
C THR A 3 39.13 62.31 -4.87
N SER A 4 38.08 61.52 -4.67
CA SER A 4 38.03 60.05 -4.64
C SER A 4 39.12 59.17 -3.98
N ASN A 5 38.60 58.26 -3.12
CA ASN A 5 38.72 56.79 -3.18
C ASN A 5 39.67 56.01 -2.23
N ASN A 6 39.02 55.19 -1.37
CA ASN A 6 39.08 53.71 -1.31
C ASN A 6 39.75 53.00 -0.11
N ARG A 7 39.01 51.97 0.37
CA ARG A 7 39.39 50.73 1.08
C ARG A 7 40.05 50.81 2.47
N GLN A 8 39.40 50.18 3.45
CA GLN A 8 40.05 49.62 4.63
C GLN A 8 39.70 48.15 4.84
N SER A 9 40.76 47.38 5.02
CA SER A 9 40.88 45.96 5.35
C SER A 9 40.88 45.77 6.87
N HIS A 10 40.31 44.66 7.36
CA HIS A 10 40.53 44.20 8.73
C HIS A 10 41.00 42.74 8.76
N THR A 11 42.03 42.52 9.57
CA THR A 11 42.57 41.23 10.01
C THR A 11 43.30 41.50 11.35
N PRO A 12 43.71 40.48 12.13
CA PRO A 12 42.95 39.91 13.25
C PRO A 12 43.70 40.06 14.58
N THR A 13 43.16 39.53 15.70
CA THR A 13 44.02 39.14 16.84
C THR A 13 43.41 38.06 17.72
N SER A 14 44.29 37.17 18.13
CA SER A 14 44.16 35.87 18.82
C SER A 14 44.33 35.93 20.35
N ARG A 15 43.91 34.87 21.05
CA ARG A 15 44.52 34.15 22.22
C ARG A 15 43.42 33.66 23.17
N SER A 16 43.48 32.54 23.89
CA SER A 16 44.47 31.46 24.09
C SER A 16 43.77 30.30 24.82
N SER A 17 44.31 29.10 24.66
CA SER A 17 43.87 27.81 25.21
C SER A 17 44.09 27.66 26.72
N ASP A 18 43.23 26.88 27.39
CA ASP A 18 43.63 26.04 28.54
C ASP A 18 42.78 24.77 28.61
N SER A 19 43.42 23.70 29.08
CA SER A 19 43.10 22.29 28.91
C SER A 19 42.50 21.64 30.16
N GLY A 20 41.56 20.71 29.97
CA GLY A 20 41.12 19.76 31.01
C GLY A 20 40.04 18.79 30.53
N GLU A 21 40.40 17.52 30.32
CA GLU A 21 39.46 16.38 30.30
C GLU A 21 39.23 15.87 31.73
N PRO A 22 38.03 15.36 32.08
CA PRO A 22 37.76 13.90 32.04
C PRO A 22 36.23 13.55 31.85
N PRO A 23 35.76 12.31 32.10
CA PRO A 23 36.10 11.03 31.47
C PRO A 23 34.90 10.41 30.70
N SER A 24 35.19 9.37 29.93
CA SER A 24 34.22 8.56 29.18
C SER A 24 33.33 7.69 30.09
N THR A 25 32.02 7.80 29.93
CA THR A 25 31.05 6.77 30.36
C THR A 25 30.19 6.37 29.17
N ALA A 26 30.32 5.09 28.79
CA ALA A 26 29.47 4.43 27.82
C ALA A 26 28.02 4.44 28.33
N ALA A 27 27.16 5.24 27.70
CA ALA A 27 25.73 5.15 27.90
C ALA A 27 25.20 4.04 26.99
N ALA A 28 24.89 2.89 27.60
CA ALA A 28 24.06 1.88 26.98
C ALA A 28 22.68 2.50 26.68
N THR A 29 22.35 2.63 25.40
CA THR A 29 21.03 3.07 24.94
C THR A 29 20.03 1.95 25.23
N ALA A 30 19.43 1.97 26.42
CA ALA A 30 18.27 1.17 26.72
C ALA A 30 17.10 1.70 25.89
N THR A 31 16.67 0.93 24.88
CA THR A 31 15.38 1.10 24.21
C THR A 31 14.28 0.83 25.23
N ALA A 32 13.83 1.89 25.91
CA ALA A 32 12.67 1.85 26.76
C ALA A 32 11.42 1.70 25.89
N THR A 33 10.84 0.50 25.86
CA THR A 33 9.44 0.30 25.48
C THR A 33 8.57 1.10 26.46
N ALA A 34 7.86 2.10 25.95
CA ALA A 34 6.98 2.95 26.75
C ALA A 34 5.80 2.12 27.34
N PRO A 35 5.34 2.42 28.57
CA PRO A 35 4.29 1.65 29.23
C PRO A 35 2.91 1.85 28.59
N ALA A 36 2.02 0.86 28.76
CA ALA A 36 0.71 0.74 28.11
C ALA A 36 -0.29 1.90 28.35
N ASP A 37 -0.01 2.81 29.29
CA ASP A 37 -0.82 4.02 29.56
C ASP A 37 -0.62 5.15 28.52
N ASN A 38 0.34 5.01 27.59
CA ASN A 38 0.70 6.05 26.62
C ASN A 38 -0.12 6.09 25.32
N LYS A 39 -1.06 5.17 25.07
CA LYS A 39 -1.89 5.17 23.82
C LYS A 39 -3.23 5.90 24.01
N TRP A 40 -3.17 7.18 24.40
CA TRP A 40 -4.37 7.96 24.72
C TRP A 40 -5.29 8.11 23.51
N ALA A 41 -4.71 8.23 22.31
CA ALA A 41 -5.45 8.40 21.07
C ALA A 41 -6.36 7.19 20.83
N SER A 42 -5.81 5.97 20.92
CA SER A 42 -6.57 4.73 20.69
C SER A 42 -7.81 4.62 21.58
N ARG A 43 -7.69 4.98 22.86
CA ARG A 43 -8.81 4.94 23.81
C ARG A 43 -9.90 5.94 23.45
N LEU A 44 -9.56 7.22 23.29
CA LEU A 44 -10.54 8.27 22.97
C LEU A 44 -11.23 8.02 21.64
N LEU A 45 -10.47 7.55 20.65
CA LEU A 45 -10.98 7.18 19.33
C LEU A 45 -12.00 6.04 19.41
N LYS A 46 -11.69 4.96 20.15
CA LYS A 46 -12.63 3.83 20.36
C LYS A 46 -13.88 4.25 21.13
N GLU A 47 -13.75 5.08 22.16
CA GLU A 47 -14.89 5.63 22.89
C GLU A 47 -15.78 6.49 21.99
N CYS A 48 -15.18 7.31 21.12
CA CYS A 48 -15.92 8.15 20.18
C CYS A 48 -16.67 7.30 19.15
N ALA A 49 -16.03 6.28 18.59
CA ALA A 49 -16.68 5.35 17.66
C ALA A 49 -17.89 4.65 18.29
N ARG A 50 -17.77 4.19 19.56
CA ARG A 50 -18.91 3.60 20.30
C ARG A 50 -20.01 4.63 20.54
N ALA A 51 -19.67 5.85 20.96
CA ALA A 51 -20.66 6.91 21.15
C ALA A 51 -21.44 7.23 19.86
N ILE A 52 -20.76 7.24 18.69
CA ILE A 52 -21.42 7.39 17.38
C ILE A 52 -22.36 6.21 17.10
N SER A 53 -21.91 4.97 17.33
CA SER A 53 -22.73 3.77 17.14
C SER A 53 -23.98 3.78 18.04
N ASP A 54 -23.81 4.18 19.29
CA ASP A 54 -24.87 4.25 20.31
C ASP A 54 -25.78 5.48 20.13
N LYS A 55 -25.44 6.39 19.20
CA LYS A 55 -26.11 7.68 18.97
C LYS A 55 -26.16 8.56 20.23
N ASP A 56 -25.15 8.47 21.10
CA ASP A 56 -25.02 9.27 22.32
C ASP A 56 -24.49 10.67 21.98
N SER A 57 -25.38 11.59 21.59
CA SER A 57 -25.01 12.93 21.13
C SER A 57 -24.16 13.71 22.14
N THR A 58 -24.41 13.57 23.43
CA THR A 58 -23.63 14.26 24.46
C THR A 58 -22.18 13.78 24.48
N LYS A 59 -21.96 12.45 24.47
CA LYS A 59 -20.60 11.90 24.40
C LYS A 59 -19.91 12.20 23.07
N ILE A 60 -20.64 12.14 21.95
CA ILE A 60 -20.08 12.48 20.63
C ILE A 60 -19.49 13.90 20.66
N HIS A 61 -20.26 14.90 21.11
CA HIS A 61 -19.78 16.28 21.18
C HIS A 61 -18.57 16.43 22.11
N GLN A 62 -18.61 15.82 23.30
CA GLN A 62 -17.50 15.88 24.25
C GLN A 62 -16.22 15.24 23.68
N LEU A 63 -16.33 14.04 23.11
CA LEU A 63 -15.18 13.29 22.62
C LEU A 63 -14.57 13.91 21.35
N LEU A 64 -15.40 14.39 20.42
CA LEU A 64 -14.92 15.12 19.24
C LEU A 64 -14.21 16.41 19.65
N TRP A 65 -14.73 17.15 20.63
CA TRP A 65 -14.05 18.33 21.18
C TRP A 65 -12.70 17.96 21.80
N MET A 66 -12.65 16.96 22.68
CA MET A 66 -11.39 16.52 23.30
C MET A 66 -10.35 16.08 22.26
N LEU A 67 -10.76 15.31 21.26
CA LEU A 67 -9.89 14.90 20.17
C LEU A 67 -9.38 16.11 19.38
N ASN A 68 -10.23 17.09 19.09
CA ASN A 68 -9.84 18.30 18.37
C ASN A 68 -8.78 19.13 19.11
N GLU A 69 -8.85 19.20 20.43
CA GLU A 69 -7.87 19.94 21.24
C GLU A 69 -6.50 19.24 21.32
N LEU A 70 -6.47 17.91 21.22
CA LEU A 70 -5.25 17.11 21.38
C LEU A 70 -4.58 16.72 20.06
N ALA A 71 -5.38 16.59 19.00
CA ALA A 71 -4.94 16.09 17.71
C ALA A 71 -4.05 17.09 16.95
N SER A 72 -3.08 16.56 16.22
CA SER A 72 -2.27 17.34 15.29
C SER A 72 -1.76 16.44 14.15
N PRO A 73 -1.97 16.81 12.88
CA PRO A 73 -1.44 16.03 11.75
C PRO A 73 0.10 16.17 11.62
N TYR A 74 0.72 17.05 12.42
CA TYR A 74 2.16 17.30 12.41
C TYR A 74 2.84 16.95 13.75
N GLY A 75 2.08 16.34 14.66
CA GLY A 75 2.55 15.94 15.99
C GLY A 75 3.24 14.58 16.01
N ASP A 76 3.24 13.96 17.19
CA ASP A 76 3.66 12.56 17.36
C ASP A 76 2.63 11.58 16.73
N CYS A 77 2.94 10.28 16.78
CA CYS A 77 2.08 9.23 16.22
C CYS A 77 0.65 9.26 16.78
N ASP A 78 0.48 9.47 18.09
CA ASP A 78 -0.84 9.49 18.72
C ASP A 78 -1.65 10.73 18.29
N GLN A 79 -1.01 11.90 18.22
CA GLN A 79 -1.64 13.12 17.71
C GLN A 79 -2.05 13.01 16.24
N LYS A 80 -1.25 12.35 15.41
CA LYS A 80 -1.56 12.09 14.01
C LYS A 80 -2.73 11.13 13.86
N LEU A 81 -2.70 10.00 14.57
CA LEU A 81 -3.80 9.04 14.59
C LEU A 81 -5.09 9.72 15.03
N ALA A 82 -5.05 10.49 16.13
CA ALA A 82 -6.18 11.29 16.58
C ALA A 82 -6.68 12.24 15.49
N SER A 83 -5.80 12.96 14.79
CA SER A 83 -6.18 13.92 13.73
C SER A 83 -6.88 13.25 12.55
N TYR A 84 -6.30 12.18 12.00
CA TYR A 84 -6.84 11.52 10.81
C TYR A 84 -8.13 10.75 11.10
N PHE A 85 -8.22 10.08 12.25
CA PHE A 85 -9.47 9.42 12.64
C PHE A 85 -10.54 10.41 13.09
N LEU A 86 -10.18 11.53 13.72
CA LEU A 86 -11.13 12.60 14.05
C LEU A 86 -11.83 13.13 12.80
N GLN A 87 -11.09 13.36 11.71
CA GLN A 87 -11.68 13.79 10.44
C GLN A 87 -12.75 12.80 9.95
N SER A 88 -12.45 11.50 10.01
CA SER A 88 -13.38 10.46 9.58
C SER A 88 -14.58 10.31 10.52
N LEU A 89 -14.36 10.33 11.84
CA LEU A 89 -15.43 10.29 12.86
C LEU A 89 -16.37 11.49 12.74
N PHE A 90 -15.82 12.69 12.51
CA PHE A 90 -16.61 13.88 12.25
C PHE A 90 -17.46 13.71 10.98
N CYS A 91 -16.85 13.26 9.88
CA CYS A 91 -17.58 13.00 8.65
C CYS A 91 -18.69 11.96 8.80
N LYS A 92 -18.45 10.89 9.58
CA LYS A 92 -19.44 9.86 9.88
C LYS A 92 -20.58 10.42 10.73
N ALA A 93 -20.27 11.21 11.76
CA ALA A 93 -21.26 11.83 12.64
C ALA A 93 -22.15 12.86 11.94
N THR A 94 -21.65 13.53 10.89
CA THR A 94 -22.41 14.55 10.14
C THR A 94 -22.91 14.10 8.78
N GLY A 95 -22.76 12.82 8.40
CA GLY A 95 -23.14 12.32 7.07
C GLY A 95 -22.35 12.94 5.89
N SER A 96 -21.18 13.55 6.13
CA SER A 96 -20.44 14.31 5.11
C SER A 96 -19.30 13.52 4.42
N GLY A 97 -19.20 12.21 4.68
CA GLY A 97 -18.08 11.37 4.24
C GLY A 97 -17.82 11.38 2.74
N ARG A 98 -18.84 11.17 1.89
CA ARG A 98 -18.67 11.15 0.42
C ARG A 98 -18.15 12.48 -0.12
N ARG A 99 -18.73 13.59 0.33
CA ARG A 99 -18.29 14.94 -0.07
C ARG A 99 -16.85 15.20 0.39
N CYS A 100 -16.51 14.83 1.62
CA CYS A 100 -15.15 14.98 2.14
C CYS A 100 -14.14 14.16 1.32
N TYR A 101 -14.43 12.88 1.07
CA TYR A 101 -13.59 11.99 0.27
C TYR A 101 -13.35 12.54 -1.14
N LYS A 102 -14.42 12.90 -1.87
CA LYS A 102 -14.32 13.51 -3.21
C LYS A 102 -13.45 14.77 -3.20
N THR A 103 -13.60 15.63 -2.20
CA THR A 103 -12.78 16.83 -2.04
C THR A 103 -11.30 16.48 -1.85
N LEU A 104 -10.99 15.55 -0.94
CA LEU A 104 -9.62 15.14 -0.64
C LEU A 104 -8.94 14.49 -1.85
N THR A 105 -9.67 13.65 -2.60
CA THR A 105 -9.16 13.00 -3.82
C THR A 105 -8.88 14.03 -4.92
N CYS A 106 -9.82 14.94 -5.19
CA CYS A 106 -9.63 16.02 -6.17
C CYS A 106 -8.40 16.89 -5.86
N VAL A 107 -8.17 17.22 -4.58
CA VAL A 107 -6.97 17.96 -4.15
C VAL A 107 -5.68 17.15 -4.39
N ALA A 108 -5.69 15.86 -4.10
CA ALA A 108 -4.55 14.98 -4.34
C ALA A 108 -4.23 14.86 -5.84
N GLU A 109 -5.24 14.70 -6.69
CA GLU A 109 -5.07 14.61 -8.15
C GLU A 109 -4.49 15.89 -8.75
N LYS A 110 -5.00 17.07 -8.34
CA LYS A 110 -4.49 18.37 -8.79
C LYS A 110 -3.03 18.61 -8.40
N SER A 111 -2.58 18.01 -7.31
CA SER A 111 -1.21 18.14 -6.81
C SER A 111 -0.27 17.08 -7.37
N ASN A 112 -0.78 16.14 -8.18
CA ASN A 112 -0.01 15.00 -8.65
C ASN A 112 0.76 15.29 -9.95
N SER A 113 1.98 14.80 -10.01
CA SER A 113 2.84 14.79 -11.20
C SER A 113 3.66 13.51 -11.26
N PHE A 114 4.15 13.13 -12.45
CA PHE A 114 5.05 11.99 -12.61
C PHE A 114 6.23 12.07 -11.62
N ASP A 115 6.88 13.23 -11.51
CA ASP A 115 8.02 13.39 -10.62
C ASP A 115 7.67 13.25 -9.14
N SER A 116 6.53 13.80 -8.71
CA SER A 116 6.07 13.65 -7.32
C SER A 116 5.72 12.19 -6.99
N ALA A 117 4.97 11.50 -7.86
CA ALA A 117 4.61 10.10 -7.70
C ALA A 117 5.83 9.19 -7.70
N ARG A 118 6.75 9.40 -8.66
CA ARG A 118 8.03 8.68 -8.74
C ARG A 118 8.89 8.91 -7.50
N LYS A 119 9.02 10.16 -7.05
CA LYS A 119 9.81 10.47 -5.84
C LYS A 119 9.23 9.79 -4.61
N LEU A 120 7.90 9.82 -4.46
CA LEU A 120 7.19 9.18 -3.36
C LEU A 120 7.44 7.66 -3.33
N ILE A 121 7.14 6.96 -4.43
CA ILE A 121 7.24 5.50 -4.46
C ILE A 121 8.69 5.02 -4.30
N LEU A 122 9.65 5.68 -4.97
CA LEU A 122 11.06 5.31 -4.85
C LEU A 122 11.58 5.58 -3.44
N LYS A 123 11.17 6.69 -2.80
CA LYS A 123 11.59 6.96 -1.43
C LYS A 123 10.99 5.96 -0.45
N PHE A 124 9.73 5.56 -0.65
CA PHE A 124 9.10 4.54 0.19
C PHE A 124 9.83 3.20 0.07
N GLN A 125 10.15 2.78 -1.16
CA GLN A 125 10.92 1.56 -1.45
C GLN A 125 12.35 1.60 -0.90
N GLU A 126 12.97 2.77 -0.84
CA GLU A 126 14.30 2.97 -0.26
C GLU A 126 14.30 2.71 1.25
N VAL A 127 13.25 3.12 1.96
CA VAL A 127 13.24 3.12 3.42
C VAL A 127 12.39 2.02 4.05
N SER A 128 11.55 1.34 3.26
CA SER A 128 10.67 0.26 3.72
C SER A 128 10.52 -0.84 2.66
N PRO A 129 10.50 -2.13 3.08
CA PRO A 129 10.23 -3.25 2.19
C PRO A 129 8.75 -3.43 1.86
N TRP A 130 7.85 -2.58 2.37
CA TRP A 130 6.39 -2.73 2.26
C TRP A 130 5.91 -3.11 0.85
N THR A 131 6.47 -2.48 -0.19
CA THR A 131 6.15 -2.81 -1.59
C THR A 131 7.16 -3.76 -2.24
N THR A 132 8.46 -3.62 -1.93
CA THR A 132 9.52 -4.41 -2.60
C THR A 132 9.50 -5.88 -2.21
N PHE A 133 8.99 -6.21 -1.02
CA PHE A 133 8.74 -7.58 -0.57
C PHE A 133 7.87 -8.34 -1.58
N GLY A 134 6.72 -7.76 -1.94
CA GLY A 134 5.82 -8.34 -2.92
C GLY A 134 6.45 -8.42 -4.31
N HIS A 135 7.23 -7.41 -4.71
CA HIS A 135 7.94 -7.41 -6.00
C HIS A 135 8.93 -8.57 -6.12
N VAL A 136 9.77 -8.80 -5.10
CA VAL A 136 10.77 -9.87 -5.12
C VAL A 136 10.09 -11.24 -5.14
N ALA A 137 9.12 -11.46 -4.24
CA ALA A 137 8.38 -12.73 -4.19
C ALA A 137 7.65 -13.04 -5.51
N SER A 138 6.93 -12.06 -6.06
CA SER A 138 6.20 -12.22 -7.32
C SER A 138 7.14 -12.41 -8.51
N ASN A 139 8.24 -11.65 -8.61
CA ASN A 139 9.21 -11.83 -9.69
C ASN A 139 9.82 -13.22 -9.68
N GLY A 140 10.19 -13.74 -8.51
CA GLY A 140 10.69 -15.11 -8.35
C GLY A 140 9.71 -16.16 -8.87
N ALA A 141 8.46 -16.11 -8.40
CA ALA A 141 7.42 -17.04 -8.84
C ALA A 141 7.09 -16.91 -10.34
N ILE A 142 7.12 -15.71 -10.90
CA ILE A 142 6.90 -15.47 -12.34
C ILE A 142 8.05 -16.05 -13.16
N LEU A 143 9.30 -15.80 -12.76
CA LEU A 143 10.48 -16.31 -13.47
C LEU A 143 10.51 -17.85 -13.49
N GLU A 144 10.17 -18.49 -12.38
CA GLU A 144 10.08 -19.96 -12.30
C GLU A 144 8.92 -20.51 -13.14
N ALA A 145 7.75 -19.87 -13.11
CA ALA A 145 6.57 -20.35 -13.83
C ALA A 145 6.66 -20.17 -15.36
N LEU A 146 7.45 -19.19 -15.81
CA LEU A 146 7.66 -18.86 -17.21
C LEU A 146 8.99 -19.41 -17.75
N ASP A 147 9.69 -20.23 -16.97
CA ASP A 147 10.96 -20.82 -17.36
C ASP A 147 10.83 -21.68 -18.63
N GLY A 148 11.74 -21.48 -19.59
CA GLY A 148 11.76 -22.18 -20.87
C GLY A 148 10.79 -21.65 -21.93
N GLU A 149 9.95 -20.65 -21.62
CA GLU A 149 9.02 -20.04 -22.57
C GLU A 149 9.69 -18.90 -23.35
N THR A 150 9.40 -18.78 -24.64
CA THR A 150 10.05 -17.78 -25.53
C THR A 150 9.23 -16.51 -25.73
N LYS A 151 7.91 -16.58 -25.47
CA LYS A 151 6.96 -15.47 -25.57
C LYS A 151 6.22 -15.34 -24.24
N LEU A 152 6.54 -14.30 -23.50
CA LEU A 152 5.98 -14.03 -22.18
C LEU A 152 4.96 -12.91 -22.27
N HIS A 153 3.84 -13.05 -21.55
CA HIS A 153 2.89 -11.97 -21.35
C HIS A 153 2.57 -11.82 -19.88
N ILE A 154 2.95 -10.68 -19.31
CA ILE A 154 2.62 -10.30 -17.95
C ILE A 154 1.48 -9.29 -17.98
N ILE A 155 0.38 -9.63 -17.31
CA ILE A 155 -0.75 -8.72 -17.05
C ILE A 155 -0.56 -8.19 -15.63
N ASP A 156 -0.16 -6.93 -15.52
CA ASP A 156 0.12 -6.25 -14.26
C ASP A 156 -1.05 -5.39 -13.80
N ILE A 157 -1.65 -5.75 -12.67
CA ILE A 157 -2.70 -5.01 -11.99
C ILE A 157 -2.09 -4.45 -10.69
N SER A 158 -1.43 -3.30 -10.80
CA SER A 158 -0.72 -2.70 -9.66
C SER A 158 -0.80 -1.18 -9.61
N ASN A 159 -0.55 -0.64 -8.42
CA ASN A 159 -0.45 0.81 -8.17
C ASN A 159 1.00 1.26 -7.91
N THR A 160 1.98 0.46 -8.34
CA THR A 160 3.41 0.65 -7.99
C THR A 160 4.23 1.31 -9.11
N PHE A 161 3.56 1.94 -10.07
CA PHE A 161 4.19 2.69 -11.17
C PHE A 161 5.25 1.88 -11.94
N CYS A 162 5.01 0.58 -12.13
CA CYS A 162 5.91 -0.34 -12.83
C CYS A 162 7.32 -0.48 -12.20
N THR A 163 7.52 -0.10 -10.94
CA THR A 163 8.82 -0.19 -10.26
C THR A 163 9.31 -1.63 -10.04
N GLN A 164 8.43 -2.62 -10.13
CA GLN A 164 8.75 -4.05 -10.11
C GLN A 164 9.59 -4.50 -11.30
N TRP A 165 9.20 -4.03 -12.50
CA TRP A 165 9.61 -4.63 -13.78
C TRP A 165 11.07 -4.40 -14.21
N PRO A 166 11.79 -3.34 -13.80
CA PRO A 166 13.20 -3.19 -14.14
C PRO A 166 14.05 -4.37 -13.64
N THR A 167 13.80 -4.87 -12.43
CA THR A 167 14.55 -6.02 -11.87
C THR A 167 14.20 -7.33 -12.56
N LEU A 168 12.96 -7.49 -13.03
CA LEU A 168 12.57 -8.63 -13.85
C LEU A 168 13.27 -8.59 -15.21
N LEU A 169 13.31 -7.43 -15.87
CA LEU A 169 14.00 -7.25 -17.15
C LEU A 169 15.51 -7.56 -17.04
N GLU A 170 16.14 -7.16 -15.94
CA GLU A 170 17.52 -7.53 -15.64
C GLU A 170 17.71 -9.04 -15.46
N SER A 171 16.79 -9.67 -14.73
CA SER A 171 16.81 -11.13 -14.54
C SER A 171 16.64 -11.87 -15.87
N LEU A 172 15.73 -11.41 -16.75
CA LEU A 172 15.53 -12.00 -18.08
C LEU A 172 16.77 -11.84 -18.97
N ALA A 173 17.45 -10.70 -18.92
CA ALA A 173 18.64 -10.41 -19.73
C ALA A 173 19.88 -11.19 -19.30
N THR A 174 19.90 -11.71 -18.07
CA THR A 174 21.05 -12.44 -17.49
C THR A 174 20.85 -13.96 -17.46
N ARG A 175 19.74 -14.46 -18.02
CA ARG A 175 19.50 -15.90 -18.21
C ARG A 175 20.56 -16.51 -19.14
N ASN A 176 20.83 -17.81 -18.94
CA ASN A 176 21.83 -18.54 -19.72
C ASN A 176 21.37 -18.86 -21.16
N ASP A 177 20.06 -18.82 -21.41
CA ASP A 177 19.44 -19.13 -22.70
C ASP A 177 19.12 -17.84 -23.49
N GLU A 178 18.52 -17.99 -24.68
CA GLU A 178 18.06 -16.85 -25.48
C GLU A 178 17.02 -16.02 -24.71
N THR A 179 17.25 -14.70 -24.64
CA THR A 179 16.36 -13.76 -23.96
C THR A 179 14.95 -13.78 -24.57
N PRO A 180 13.90 -14.11 -23.81
CA PRO A 180 12.56 -14.23 -24.36
C PRO A 180 11.96 -12.86 -24.69
N ARG A 181 10.95 -12.85 -25.56
CA ARG A 181 10.13 -11.66 -25.79
C ARG A 181 9.19 -11.46 -24.61
N LEU A 182 9.16 -10.26 -24.04
CA LEU A 182 8.24 -9.88 -22.97
C LEU A 182 7.21 -8.85 -23.47
N LYS A 183 5.94 -9.21 -23.34
CA LYS A 183 4.82 -8.29 -23.42
C LYS A 183 4.34 -7.95 -22.01
N LEU A 184 4.31 -6.67 -21.65
CA LEU A 184 3.80 -6.19 -20.37
C LEU A 184 2.54 -5.35 -20.61
N THR A 185 1.40 -5.84 -20.12
CA THR A 185 0.12 -5.13 -20.16
C THR A 185 -0.23 -4.63 -18.76
N VAL A 186 -0.18 -3.31 -18.57
CA VAL A 186 -0.48 -2.66 -17.29
C VAL A 186 -1.94 -2.23 -17.26
N VAL A 187 -2.66 -2.76 -16.29
CA VAL A 187 -4.02 -2.38 -15.96
C VAL A 187 -3.99 -1.23 -14.97
N VAL A 188 -4.64 -0.13 -15.36
CA VAL A 188 -4.72 1.07 -14.53
C VAL A 188 -6.10 1.17 -13.88
N THR A 189 -6.13 1.06 -12.55
CA THR A 189 -7.35 1.12 -11.72
C THR A 189 -7.55 2.48 -11.05
N ALA A 190 -6.66 3.44 -11.28
CA ALA A 190 -6.72 4.76 -10.64
C ALA A 190 -6.35 5.87 -11.64
N SER A 191 -7.14 6.95 -11.64
CA SER A 191 -6.93 8.12 -12.52
C SER A 191 -5.51 8.69 -12.40
N ILE A 192 -4.99 8.75 -11.17
CA ILE A 192 -3.65 9.24 -10.87
C ILE A 192 -2.54 8.45 -11.59
N VAL A 193 -2.70 7.13 -11.70
CA VAL A 193 -1.76 6.23 -12.36
C VAL A 193 -1.85 6.42 -13.88
N LYS A 194 -3.05 6.61 -14.43
CA LYS A 194 -3.26 6.82 -15.87
C LYS A 194 -2.50 8.04 -16.38
N SER A 195 -2.49 9.11 -15.60
CA SER A 195 -1.84 10.38 -15.96
C SER A 195 -0.32 10.26 -16.18
N VAL A 196 0.32 9.27 -15.54
CA VAL A 196 1.78 9.09 -15.56
C VAL A 196 2.25 7.94 -16.45
N MET A 197 1.36 7.03 -16.86
CA MET A 197 1.74 5.80 -17.57
C MET A 197 2.42 6.01 -18.93
N LYS A 198 2.09 7.09 -19.65
CA LYS A 198 2.78 7.41 -20.90
C LYS A 198 4.28 7.61 -20.69
N GLU A 199 4.63 8.30 -19.60
CA GLU A 199 6.02 8.61 -19.27
C GLU A 199 6.78 7.39 -18.70
N VAL A 200 6.08 6.56 -17.91
CA VAL A 200 6.58 5.27 -17.42
C VAL A 200 6.89 4.33 -18.59
N GLY A 201 5.95 4.16 -19.52
CA GLY A 201 6.08 3.25 -20.67
C GLY A 201 7.29 3.59 -21.54
N GLN A 202 7.48 4.87 -21.91
CA GLN A 202 8.64 5.31 -22.70
C GLN A 202 9.98 5.01 -22.02
N ARG A 203 10.06 5.18 -20.70
CA ARG A 203 11.27 4.84 -19.93
C ARG A 203 11.48 3.34 -19.84
N MET A 204 10.41 2.56 -19.65
CA MET A 204 10.47 1.11 -19.58
C MET A 204 10.94 0.50 -20.92
N GLU A 205 10.39 0.95 -22.04
CA GLU A 205 10.82 0.51 -23.38
C GLU A 205 12.27 0.84 -23.66
N LYS A 206 12.73 2.03 -23.25
CA LYS A 206 14.14 2.42 -23.37
C LYS A 206 15.03 1.53 -22.50
N PHE A 207 14.62 1.25 -21.27
CA PHE A 207 15.36 0.38 -20.35
C PHE A 207 15.44 -1.06 -20.88
N ALA A 208 14.33 -1.63 -21.34
CA ALA A 208 14.31 -2.96 -21.95
C ALA A 208 15.25 -3.07 -23.15
N ARG A 209 15.29 -2.04 -24.01
CA ARG A 209 16.24 -1.97 -25.14
C ARG A 209 17.70 -1.93 -24.68
N LEU A 210 18.00 -1.19 -23.61
CA LEU A 210 19.36 -1.13 -23.04
C LEU A 210 19.79 -2.47 -22.46
N MET A 211 18.85 -3.22 -21.89
CA MET A 211 19.09 -4.57 -21.37
C MET A 211 19.09 -5.66 -22.47
N GLY A 212 18.74 -5.32 -23.71
CA GLY A 212 18.67 -6.28 -24.81
C GLY A 212 17.45 -7.20 -24.77
N VAL A 213 16.37 -6.81 -24.08
CA VAL A 213 15.13 -7.60 -23.97
C VAL A 213 14.14 -7.16 -25.06
N PRO A 214 13.66 -8.06 -25.95
CA PRO A 214 12.58 -7.76 -26.87
C PRO A 214 11.29 -7.47 -26.10
N PHE A 215 10.77 -6.25 -26.20
CA PHE A 215 9.76 -5.75 -25.26
C PHE A 215 8.59 -5.01 -25.92
N GLU A 216 7.38 -5.25 -25.43
CA GLU A 216 6.15 -4.53 -25.78
C GLU A 216 5.47 -4.04 -24.50
N PHE A 217 5.03 -2.78 -24.46
CA PHE A 217 4.36 -2.18 -23.31
C PHE A 217 2.96 -1.69 -23.68
N ASN A 218 1.95 -2.19 -23.00
CA ASN A 218 0.54 -1.81 -23.20
C ASN A 218 -0.07 -1.27 -21.93
N VAL A 219 -1.02 -0.35 -22.07
CA VAL A 219 -1.76 0.24 -20.96
C VAL A 219 -3.26 0.09 -21.24
N VAL A 220 -3.98 -0.52 -20.30
CA VAL A 220 -5.43 -0.69 -20.34
C VAL A 220 -6.03 0.05 -19.14
N SER A 221 -7.19 0.69 -19.32
CA SER A 221 -7.87 1.45 -18.26
C SER A 221 -9.11 0.71 -17.75
N GLY A 222 -9.34 0.75 -16.43
CA GLY A 222 -10.54 0.20 -15.79
C GLY A 222 -10.50 -1.31 -15.63
N LEU A 223 -11.34 -1.87 -14.75
CA LEU A 223 -11.50 -3.31 -14.53
C LEU A 223 -12.79 -3.87 -15.17
N ASP A 224 -13.72 -2.97 -15.48
CA ASP A 224 -15.15 -3.25 -15.69
C ASP A 224 -15.46 -3.91 -17.04
N HIS A 225 -14.45 -4.02 -17.92
CA HIS A 225 -14.58 -4.53 -19.28
C HIS A 225 -13.42 -5.44 -19.70
N PHE A 226 -12.81 -6.16 -18.77
CA PHE A 226 -11.77 -7.10 -19.17
C PHE A 226 -12.32 -8.30 -19.92
N THR A 227 -11.99 -8.31 -21.20
CA THR A 227 -12.01 -9.51 -22.03
C THR A 227 -10.58 -9.90 -22.37
N LYS A 228 -10.39 -11.16 -22.78
CA LYS A 228 -9.11 -11.67 -23.30
C LYS A 228 -8.56 -10.75 -24.41
N GLU A 229 -9.44 -10.24 -25.26
CA GLU A 229 -9.12 -9.34 -26.37
C GLU A 229 -8.70 -7.96 -25.87
N SER A 230 -9.37 -7.40 -24.85
CA SER A 230 -9.02 -6.10 -24.28
C SER A 230 -7.62 -6.08 -23.64
N LEU A 231 -7.20 -7.22 -23.09
CA LEU A 231 -5.86 -7.43 -22.52
C LEU A 231 -4.83 -7.78 -23.61
N GLY A 232 -5.26 -7.91 -24.86
CA GLY A 232 -4.40 -8.22 -26.00
C GLY A 232 -3.78 -9.62 -25.94
N VAL A 233 -4.41 -10.57 -25.26
CA VAL A 233 -3.87 -11.91 -25.07
C VAL A 233 -3.86 -12.69 -26.40
N GLN A 234 -2.74 -13.33 -26.68
CA GLN A 234 -2.49 -14.20 -27.84
C GLN A 234 -2.46 -15.68 -27.41
N ASP A 235 -2.68 -16.60 -28.34
CA ASP A 235 -2.76 -18.05 -28.00
C ASP A 235 -1.39 -18.73 -27.84
N ASP A 236 -0.31 -18.09 -28.30
CA ASP A 236 1.05 -18.63 -28.36
C ASP A 236 2.01 -18.01 -27.34
N GLU A 237 1.48 -17.33 -26.32
CA GLU A 237 2.26 -16.72 -25.24
C GLU A 237 1.95 -17.35 -23.88
N ALA A 238 2.98 -17.42 -23.03
CA ALA A 238 2.87 -17.87 -21.66
C ALA A 238 2.46 -16.69 -20.76
N ILE A 239 1.29 -16.81 -20.13
CA ILE A 239 0.66 -15.71 -19.39
C ILE A 239 0.97 -15.80 -17.90
N ALA A 240 1.36 -14.69 -17.29
CA ALA A 240 1.34 -14.48 -15.86
C ALA A 240 0.43 -13.30 -15.50
N VAL A 241 -0.40 -13.46 -14.48
CA VAL A 241 -1.20 -12.36 -13.92
C VAL A 241 -0.56 -11.94 -12.60
N ASN A 242 -0.26 -10.66 -12.45
CA ASN A 242 0.38 -10.10 -11.26
C ASN A 242 -0.51 -9.03 -10.64
N CYS A 243 -0.91 -9.20 -9.39
CA CYS A 243 -1.77 -8.26 -8.67
C CYS A 243 -1.04 -7.73 -7.44
N ILE A 244 -0.83 -6.42 -7.33
CA ILE A 244 -0.14 -5.80 -6.19
C ILE A 244 -0.90 -4.60 -5.64
N GLY A 245 -1.54 -4.79 -4.49
CA GLY A 245 -2.25 -3.77 -3.71
C GLY A 245 -3.40 -3.10 -4.45
N ALA A 246 -3.87 -3.72 -5.53
CA ALA A 246 -4.90 -3.20 -6.41
C ALA A 246 -6.25 -3.88 -6.18
N LEU A 247 -6.29 -5.10 -5.61
CA LEU A 247 -7.54 -5.83 -5.45
C LEU A 247 -8.43 -5.21 -4.36
N ARG A 248 -7.85 -4.46 -3.41
CA ARG A 248 -8.61 -3.63 -2.45
C ARG A 248 -9.54 -2.60 -3.11
N ARG A 249 -9.28 -2.24 -4.38
CA ARG A 249 -10.04 -1.26 -5.17
C ARG A 249 -11.18 -1.88 -5.97
N VAL A 250 -11.21 -3.20 -6.05
CA VAL A 250 -12.30 -3.97 -6.65
C VAL A 250 -13.43 -4.05 -5.64
N GLU A 251 -14.65 -3.73 -6.07
CA GLU A 251 -15.84 -3.92 -5.26
C GLU A 251 -15.92 -5.37 -4.79
N VAL A 252 -16.34 -5.56 -3.53
CA VAL A 252 -16.26 -6.87 -2.86
C VAL A 252 -17.05 -7.93 -3.63
N GLU A 253 -18.16 -7.50 -4.22
CA GLU A 253 -19.10 -8.29 -5.03
C GLU A 253 -18.50 -8.69 -6.39
N GLU A 254 -17.57 -7.91 -6.93
CA GLU A 254 -16.97 -8.13 -8.26
C GLU A 254 -15.71 -9.00 -8.23
N ARG A 255 -15.09 -9.18 -7.06
CA ARG A 255 -13.86 -9.97 -6.88
C ARG A 255 -13.97 -11.39 -7.42
N VAL A 256 -15.13 -12.03 -7.28
CA VAL A 256 -15.35 -13.40 -7.80
C VAL A 256 -15.27 -13.42 -9.32
N ALA A 257 -15.93 -12.47 -9.99
CA ALA A 257 -15.91 -12.36 -11.44
C ALA A 257 -14.48 -12.07 -11.96
N LEU A 258 -13.72 -11.22 -11.25
CA LEU A 258 -12.33 -10.94 -11.59
C LEU A 258 -11.43 -12.18 -11.50
N ILE A 259 -11.59 -13.01 -10.47
CA ILE A 259 -10.81 -14.26 -10.33
C ILE A 259 -11.22 -15.27 -11.41
N GLN A 260 -12.51 -15.36 -11.75
CA GLN A 260 -12.99 -16.19 -12.86
C GLN A 260 -12.41 -15.75 -14.21
N LEU A 261 -12.29 -14.43 -14.42
CA LEU A 261 -11.59 -13.90 -15.58
C LEU A 261 -10.14 -14.38 -15.59
N PHE A 262 -9.39 -14.28 -14.48
CA PHE A 262 -8.01 -14.77 -14.43
C PHE A 262 -7.93 -16.24 -14.83
N GLN A 263 -8.87 -17.07 -14.37
CA GLN A 263 -8.93 -18.47 -14.76
C GLN A 263 -9.16 -18.65 -16.27
N SER A 264 -10.04 -17.85 -16.87
CA SER A 264 -10.35 -17.89 -18.31
C SER A 264 -9.14 -17.58 -19.21
N LEU A 265 -8.15 -16.83 -18.68
CA LEU A 265 -6.91 -16.52 -19.39
C LEU A 265 -5.95 -17.72 -19.44
N LYS A 266 -6.18 -18.77 -18.65
CA LYS A 266 -5.31 -19.96 -18.50
C LYS A 266 -3.84 -19.59 -18.18
N PRO A 267 -3.58 -18.77 -17.14
CA PRO A 267 -2.22 -18.33 -16.81
C PRO A 267 -1.35 -19.49 -16.30
N LYS A 268 -0.04 -19.38 -16.54
CA LYS A 268 0.98 -20.24 -15.92
C LYS A 268 1.14 -19.97 -14.43
N VAL A 269 0.88 -18.74 -14.00
CA VAL A 269 0.88 -18.31 -12.60
C VAL A 269 0.03 -17.06 -12.40
N VAL A 270 -0.64 -16.98 -11.26
CA VAL A 270 -1.23 -15.75 -10.72
C VAL A 270 -0.52 -15.40 -9.42
N THR A 271 0.08 -14.22 -9.33
CA THR A 271 0.71 -13.71 -8.09
C THR A 271 -0.15 -12.62 -7.47
N ILE A 272 -0.38 -12.69 -6.16
CA ILE A 272 -1.20 -11.74 -5.43
C ILE A 272 -0.42 -11.21 -4.23
N VAL A 273 -0.34 -9.90 -4.11
CA VAL A 273 0.23 -9.16 -2.97
C VAL A 273 -0.83 -8.21 -2.43
N GLU A 274 -1.23 -8.38 -1.16
CA GLU A 274 -2.25 -7.54 -0.51
C GLU A 274 -1.84 -7.21 0.94
N GLU A 275 -2.40 -6.13 1.47
CA GLU A 275 -2.15 -5.68 2.85
C GLU A 275 -3.01 -6.46 3.85
N GLU A 276 -2.45 -6.86 4.99
CA GLU A 276 -3.09 -7.77 5.94
C GLU A 276 -4.07 -7.04 6.89
N ALA A 277 -5.27 -6.75 6.37
CA ALA A 277 -6.38 -6.17 7.13
C ALA A 277 -7.74 -6.67 6.63
N ASP A 278 -8.71 -6.83 7.54
CA ASP A 278 -10.08 -7.21 7.18
C ASP A 278 -11.05 -6.03 7.31
N PHE A 279 -11.23 -5.26 6.23
CA PHE A 279 -12.24 -4.19 6.19
C PHE A 279 -13.54 -4.65 5.53
N THR A 280 -13.63 -5.93 5.17
CA THR A 280 -14.70 -6.50 4.36
C THR A 280 -15.71 -7.22 5.24
N SER A 281 -15.28 -8.18 6.07
CA SER A 281 -16.20 -8.92 6.95
C SER A 281 -16.79 -8.02 8.03
N THR A 282 -16.07 -6.98 8.44
CA THR A 282 -16.50 -6.01 9.45
C THR A 282 -17.37 -4.90 8.90
N ARG A 283 -17.60 -4.80 7.58
CA ARG A 283 -18.19 -3.62 6.93
C ARG A 283 -19.59 -3.24 7.43
N HIS A 284 -20.34 -4.20 7.96
CA HIS A 284 -21.70 -3.99 8.49
C HIS A 284 -21.76 -3.68 9.99
N ASP A 285 -20.61 -3.70 10.68
CA ASP A 285 -20.48 -3.39 12.11
C ASP A 285 -19.47 -2.25 12.25
N PHE A 286 -19.99 -1.02 12.39
CA PHE A 286 -19.15 0.19 12.39
C PHE A 286 -18.04 0.13 13.44
N VAL A 287 -18.34 -0.34 14.66
CA VAL A 287 -17.36 -0.38 15.75
C VAL A 287 -16.27 -1.41 15.45
N LYS A 288 -16.62 -2.61 14.97
CA LYS A 288 -15.60 -3.60 14.56
C LYS A 288 -14.76 -3.12 13.39
N CYS A 289 -15.38 -2.50 12.38
CA CYS A 289 -14.67 -1.94 11.25
C CYS A 289 -13.72 -0.82 11.69
N PHE A 290 -14.17 0.03 12.62
CA PHE A 290 -13.35 1.08 13.22
C PHE A 290 -12.14 0.51 13.96
N GLU A 291 -12.34 -0.50 14.80
CA GLU A 291 -11.27 -1.11 15.59
C GLU A 291 -10.20 -1.78 14.70
N GLU A 292 -10.60 -2.49 13.64
CA GLU A 292 -9.66 -3.08 12.68
C GLU A 292 -8.93 -2.01 11.83
N CYS A 293 -9.65 -0.96 11.40
CA CYS A 293 -9.06 0.19 10.70
C CYS A 293 -8.02 0.90 11.58
N LEU A 294 -8.36 1.15 12.85
CA LEU A 294 -7.45 1.75 13.83
C LEU A 294 -6.24 0.87 14.09
N ARG A 295 -6.41 -0.46 14.22
CA ARG A 295 -5.29 -1.40 14.38
C ARG A 295 -4.31 -1.30 13.21
N PHE A 296 -4.83 -1.42 11.98
CA PHE A 296 -4.01 -1.40 10.77
C PHE A 296 -3.26 -0.07 10.60
N PHE A 297 -3.95 1.07 10.71
CA PHE A 297 -3.29 2.36 10.54
C PHE A 297 -2.39 2.74 11.71
N THR A 298 -2.65 2.28 12.94
CA THR A 298 -1.67 2.45 14.03
C THR A 298 -0.33 1.80 13.65
N LEU A 299 -0.36 0.55 13.21
CA LEU A 299 0.82 -0.18 12.77
C LEU A 299 1.52 0.52 11.59
N TYR A 300 0.75 0.99 10.61
CA TYR A 300 1.28 1.71 9.46
C TYR A 300 1.95 3.04 9.84
N PHE A 301 1.35 3.84 10.72
CA PHE A 301 1.90 5.12 11.15
C PHE A 301 3.17 4.96 12.00
N GLU A 302 3.17 4.00 12.93
CA GLU A 302 4.37 3.69 13.71
C GLU A 302 5.52 3.22 12.79
N MET A 303 5.22 2.42 11.75
CA MET A 303 6.18 2.02 10.71
C MET A 303 6.72 3.20 9.90
N LEU A 304 5.85 4.11 9.48
CA LEU A 304 6.26 5.32 8.76
C LEU A 304 7.17 6.21 9.61
N GLU A 305 6.89 6.34 10.91
CA GLU A 305 7.69 7.14 11.83
C GLU A 305 9.12 6.60 11.99
N GLU A 306 9.30 5.28 12.03
CA GLU A 306 10.62 4.66 12.17
C GLU A 306 11.40 4.55 10.85
N SER A 307 10.67 4.43 9.73
CA SER A 307 11.28 4.27 8.41
C SER A 307 11.77 5.61 7.83
N PHE A 308 11.04 6.70 8.05
CA PHE A 308 11.33 8.00 7.47
C PHE A 308 11.95 8.99 8.46
N VAL A 309 12.66 10.00 7.94
CA VAL A 309 13.09 11.14 8.75
C VAL A 309 11.89 12.02 9.14
N PRO A 310 11.91 12.71 10.31
CA PRO A 310 10.75 13.47 10.80
C PRO A 310 10.22 14.57 9.85
N THR A 311 11.09 15.14 9.02
CA THR A 311 10.76 16.21 8.07
C THR A 311 10.49 15.72 6.64
N SER A 312 10.32 14.41 6.44
CA SER A 312 10.07 13.85 5.11
C SER A 312 8.71 14.27 4.55
N ASN A 313 8.72 14.92 3.40
CA ASN A 313 7.50 15.23 2.65
C ASN A 313 6.85 13.96 2.09
N GLU A 314 7.65 12.96 1.72
CA GLU A 314 7.15 11.67 1.21
C GLU A 314 6.37 10.93 2.30
N ARG A 315 6.86 10.95 3.55
CA ARG A 315 6.09 10.45 4.71
C ARG A 315 4.75 11.17 4.83
N LEU A 316 4.74 12.50 4.79
CA LEU A 316 3.50 13.29 4.88
C LEU A 316 2.52 12.97 3.74
N MET A 317 3.01 12.68 2.54
CA MET A 317 2.16 12.27 1.42
C MET A 317 1.50 10.90 1.65
N LEU A 318 2.24 9.93 2.21
CA LEU A 318 1.69 8.62 2.61
C LEU A 318 0.65 8.78 3.73
N GLU A 319 0.93 9.58 4.75
CA GLU A 319 -0.01 9.87 5.85
C GLU A 319 -1.33 10.50 5.33
N ARG A 320 -1.24 11.41 4.34
CA ARG A 320 -2.41 11.99 3.67
C ARG A 320 -3.16 10.98 2.80
N GLU A 321 -2.49 9.98 2.24
CA GLU A 321 -3.15 8.86 1.56
C GLU A 321 -3.92 7.99 2.54
N CYS A 322 -3.34 7.68 3.70
CA CYS A 322 -4.04 7.00 4.78
C CYS A 322 -5.31 7.74 5.18
N SER A 323 -5.24 9.07 5.34
CA SER A 323 -6.42 9.89 5.67
C SER A 323 -7.58 9.64 4.70
N ARG A 324 -7.33 9.65 3.38
CA ARG A 324 -8.35 9.39 2.38
C ARG A 324 -8.95 7.98 2.52
N SER A 325 -8.09 6.98 2.73
CA SER A 325 -8.51 5.59 2.91
C SER A 325 -9.33 5.42 4.20
N ILE A 326 -8.94 6.04 5.32
CA ILE A 326 -9.68 6.06 6.59
C ILE A 326 -11.07 6.70 6.42
N VAL A 327 -11.16 7.84 5.73
CA VAL A 327 -12.45 8.49 5.44
C VAL A 327 -13.32 7.60 4.56
N LYS A 328 -12.77 7.00 3.49
CA LYS A 328 -13.52 6.11 2.59
C LYS A 328 -14.06 4.88 3.33
N VAL A 329 -13.25 4.25 4.18
CA VAL A 329 -13.62 3.01 4.88
C VAL A 329 -14.67 3.26 5.98
N LEU A 330 -14.57 4.38 6.70
CA LEU A 330 -15.35 4.58 7.93
C LEU A 330 -16.48 5.60 7.81
N ALA A 331 -16.43 6.52 6.84
CA ALA A 331 -17.40 7.61 6.71
C ALA A 331 -18.20 7.60 5.39
N CYS A 332 -17.76 6.86 4.37
CA CYS A 332 -18.55 6.66 3.16
C CYS A 332 -19.40 5.40 3.33
N ASP A 333 -20.67 5.57 3.65
CA ASP A 333 -21.61 4.46 3.78
C ASP A 333 -21.82 3.74 2.44
N TYR A 334 -21.87 2.40 2.51
CA TYR A 334 -22.08 1.49 1.38
C TYR A 334 -23.49 1.57 0.82
N ASP A 335 -24.44 2.03 1.64
CA ASP A 335 -25.83 1.99 1.27
C ASP A 335 -26.13 3.10 0.25
N GLY A 336 -26.72 2.67 -0.87
CA GLY A 336 -27.41 3.51 -1.84
C GLY A 336 -28.70 4.11 -1.27
N ASP A 337 -28.75 4.42 0.03
CA ASP A 337 -29.71 5.37 0.54
C ASP A 337 -29.20 6.74 0.11
N GLY A 338 -29.64 7.10 -1.10
CA GLY A 338 -29.73 8.48 -1.52
C GLY A 338 -30.56 9.22 -0.48
N ASP A 339 -29.88 9.83 0.49
CA ASP A 339 -30.38 11.07 1.02
C ASP A 339 -30.20 12.07 -0.13
N GLY A 340 -31.32 12.34 -0.79
CA GLY A 340 -31.44 13.25 -1.92
C GLY A 340 -31.20 14.69 -1.47
N ASP A 341 -29.95 15.01 -1.13
CA ASP A 341 -29.46 16.36 -1.36
C ASP A 341 -29.12 16.47 -2.85
N ASP A 342 -30.20 16.58 -3.62
CA ASP A 342 -30.22 17.31 -4.88
C ASP A 342 -29.70 18.72 -4.60
N ASP A 343 -28.37 18.90 -4.67
CA ASP A 343 -27.79 20.19 -5.07
C ASP A 343 -28.08 20.38 -6.59
N GLU A 344 -29.37 20.38 -6.95
CA GLU A 344 -29.88 20.98 -8.19
C GLU A 344 -29.79 22.50 -8.06
N ASN A 345 -28.56 23.03 -7.99
CA ASN A 345 -28.33 24.46 -8.20
C ASN A 345 -26.88 24.78 -8.59
N GLU A 346 -26.39 24.16 -9.67
CA GLU A 346 -25.34 24.78 -10.47
C GLU A 346 -25.83 25.01 -11.90
N ASN A 347 -26.23 26.27 -12.14
CA ASN A 347 -26.44 26.85 -13.45
C ASN A 347 -25.30 26.50 -14.41
N GLY A 348 -25.65 25.73 -15.44
CA GLY A 348 -25.17 25.90 -16.82
C GLY A 348 -23.66 26.11 -17.02
N SER A 349 -22.89 25.03 -16.98
CA SER A 349 -21.74 24.88 -17.87
C SER A 349 -21.28 23.43 -17.95
N ASN A 350 -21.72 22.75 -19.02
CA ASN A 350 -21.14 21.54 -19.63
C ASN A 350 -20.13 20.74 -18.76
N ALA A 351 -20.62 20.10 -17.70
CA ALA A 351 -19.84 19.13 -16.96
C ALA A 351 -20.07 17.76 -17.59
N ASN A 352 -19.06 17.28 -18.30
CA ASN A 352 -18.93 15.91 -18.75
C ASN A 352 -19.28 14.99 -17.57
N SER A 353 -20.38 14.26 -17.65
CA SER A 353 -20.81 13.28 -16.66
C SER A 353 -19.82 12.09 -16.67
N ASN A 354 -18.64 12.32 -16.10
CA ASN A 354 -17.86 11.26 -15.49
C ASN A 354 -18.52 11.05 -14.12
N ASN A 355 -19.53 10.20 -14.06
CA ASN A 355 -19.87 9.51 -12.81
C ASN A 355 -18.63 8.73 -12.42
N GLY A 356 -17.71 9.36 -11.70
CA GLY A 356 -16.48 8.75 -11.24
C GLY A 356 -16.87 7.60 -10.31
N GLU A 357 -16.79 6.38 -10.83
CA GLU A 357 -16.87 5.13 -10.10
C GLU A 357 -16.09 5.31 -8.78
N GLU A 358 -16.81 5.29 -7.66
CA GLU A 358 -16.20 5.63 -6.39
C GLU A 358 -15.27 4.48 -5.95
N GLU A 359 -13.96 4.68 -6.09
CA GLU A 359 -12.94 3.66 -5.77
C GLU A 359 -13.18 2.94 -4.42
N CYS A 360 -13.20 1.61 -4.44
CA CYS A 360 -13.26 0.78 -3.24
C CYS A 360 -11.94 0.87 -2.44
N GLU A 361 -11.99 0.66 -1.13
CA GLU A 361 -10.81 0.67 -0.25
C GLU A 361 -10.83 -0.49 0.76
N ARG A 362 -11.60 -1.55 0.45
CA ARG A 362 -11.90 -2.67 1.36
C ARG A 362 -10.82 -3.74 1.26
N ARG A 363 -9.99 -3.87 2.29
CA ARG A 363 -8.96 -4.91 2.37
C ARG A 363 -9.55 -6.24 2.82
N GLU A 364 -8.88 -7.31 2.42
CA GLU A 364 -9.12 -8.68 2.87
C GLU A 364 -7.75 -9.29 3.25
N ARG A 365 -7.74 -10.08 4.32
CA ARG A 365 -6.58 -10.84 4.77
C ARG A 365 -6.19 -11.91 3.76
N GLY A 366 -4.94 -12.36 3.84
CA GLY A 366 -4.44 -13.45 3.00
C GLY A 366 -5.28 -14.73 3.08
N SER A 367 -5.87 -15.03 4.25
CA SER A 367 -6.77 -16.18 4.42
C SER A 367 -8.09 -16.03 3.63
N GLN A 368 -8.65 -14.83 3.53
CA GLN A 368 -9.86 -14.53 2.76
C GLN A 368 -9.57 -14.65 1.26
N TRP A 369 -8.46 -14.09 0.79
CA TRP A 369 -8.01 -14.24 -0.59
C TRP A 369 -7.70 -15.70 -0.96
N CYS A 370 -7.04 -16.44 -0.07
CA CYS A 370 -6.80 -17.88 -0.25
C CYS A 370 -8.10 -18.65 -0.48
N LYS A 371 -9.14 -18.35 0.31
CA LYS A 371 -10.45 -18.97 0.14
C LYS A 371 -11.03 -18.67 -1.23
N ARG A 372 -11.03 -17.40 -1.65
CA ARG A 372 -11.56 -16.99 -2.97
C ARG A 372 -10.83 -17.68 -4.13
N MET A 373 -9.52 -17.79 -4.05
CA MET A 373 -8.71 -18.47 -5.08
C MET A 373 -9.05 -19.96 -5.14
N LYS A 374 -9.12 -20.65 -3.99
CA LYS A 374 -9.51 -22.07 -3.92
C LYS A 374 -10.94 -22.31 -4.43
N ASP A 375 -11.88 -21.44 -4.07
CA ASP A 375 -13.29 -21.51 -4.53
C ASP A 375 -13.40 -21.33 -6.05
N ALA A 376 -12.46 -20.59 -6.66
CA ALA A 376 -12.33 -20.45 -8.12
C ALA A 376 -11.43 -21.52 -8.77
N ALA A 377 -11.19 -22.64 -8.07
CA ALA A 377 -10.39 -23.78 -8.50
C ALA A 377 -8.91 -23.50 -8.76
N PHE A 378 -8.33 -22.42 -8.22
CA PHE A 378 -6.88 -22.24 -8.21
C PHE A 378 -6.23 -23.09 -7.12
N SER A 379 -5.07 -23.66 -7.44
CA SER A 379 -4.20 -24.36 -6.49
C SER A 379 -3.04 -23.47 -6.06
N PRO A 380 -2.72 -23.40 -4.75
CA PRO A 380 -1.60 -22.61 -4.26
C PRO A 380 -0.27 -23.20 -4.70
N VAL A 381 0.69 -22.34 -4.99
CA VAL A 381 2.08 -22.68 -5.30
C VAL A 381 2.95 -22.10 -4.19
N GLY A 382 3.70 -22.96 -3.51
CA GLY A 382 4.70 -22.52 -2.54
C GLY A 382 5.86 -21.80 -3.24
N PHE A 383 6.37 -20.74 -2.62
CA PHE A 383 7.62 -20.13 -3.07
C PHE A 383 8.79 -21.10 -2.84
N SER A 384 9.72 -21.18 -3.79
CA SER A 384 10.92 -21.99 -3.66
C SER A 384 11.85 -21.45 -2.57
N ASP A 385 12.81 -22.27 -2.16
CA ASP A 385 13.84 -21.85 -1.21
C ASP A 385 14.67 -20.67 -1.75
N ASP A 386 14.93 -20.63 -3.06
CA ASP A 386 15.65 -19.54 -3.72
C ASP A 386 14.87 -18.22 -3.62
N VAL A 387 13.56 -18.24 -3.90
CA VAL A 387 12.70 -17.06 -3.76
C VAL A 387 12.60 -16.60 -2.31
N VAL A 388 12.49 -17.55 -1.38
CA VAL A 388 12.48 -17.26 0.07
C VAL A 388 13.80 -16.63 0.50
N ASP A 389 14.93 -17.09 -0.01
CA ASP A 389 16.25 -16.55 0.31
C ASP A 389 16.49 -15.17 -0.33
N ASP A 390 15.98 -14.91 -1.53
CA ASP A 390 15.96 -13.59 -2.15
C ASP A 390 15.15 -12.59 -1.32
N VAL A 391 13.99 -13.00 -0.80
CA VAL A 391 13.19 -12.18 0.11
C VAL A 391 13.96 -11.91 1.41
N LYS A 392 14.57 -12.91 2.03
CA LYS A 392 15.42 -12.69 3.23
C LYS A 392 16.59 -11.75 2.92
N ALA A 393 17.21 -11.88 1.75
CA ALA A 393 18.30 -11.01 1.32
C ALA A 393 17.84 -9.57 1.09
N LEU A 394 16.63 -9.36 0.59
CA LEU A 394 15.98 -8.05 0.52
C LEU A 394 15.81 -7.44 1.92
N LEU A 395 15.23 -8.18 2.87
CA LEU A 395 14.91 -7.65 4.20
C LEU A 395 16.16 -7.19 4.97
N LYS A 396 17.30 -7.87 4.77
CA LYS A 396 18.60 -7.47 5.35
C LYS A 396 19.10 -6.09 4.90
N ARG A 397 18.51 -5.49 3.85
CA ARG A 397 18.86 -4.16 3.34
C ARG A 397 18.17 -3.03 4.10
N TYR A 398 17.17 -3.35 4.91
CA TYR A 398 16.38 -2.38 5.68
C TYR A 398 16.80 -2.38 7.15
N LYS A 399 16.29 -1.40 7.91
CA LYS A 399 16.48 -1.35 9.37
C LYS A 399 15.86 -2.59 10.04
N ASP A 400 16.29 -2.87 11.27
CA ASP A 400 15.72 -3.94 12.08
C ASP A 400 14.20 -3.75 12.30
N GLY A 401 13.50 -4.86 12.52
CA GLY A 401 12.04 -4.90 12.74
C GLY A 401 11.26 -5.55 11.60
N TRP A 402 11.87 -5.81 10.44
CA TRP A 402 11.25 -6.57 9.36
C TRP A 402 11.59 -8.05 9.43
N SER A 403 10.59 -8.92 9.27
CA SER A 403 10.84 -10.36 9.19
C SER A 403 9.90 -11.05 8.20
N LEU A 404 10.34 -12.20 7.68
CA LEU A 404 9.56 -13.08 6.83
C LEU A 404 8.88 -14.15 7.70
N MET A 405 7.56 -14.21 7.66
CA MET A 405 6.79 -15.29 8.27
C MET A 405 6.28 -16.24 7.17
N VAL A 406 6.67 -17.50 7.27
CA VAL A 406 6.16 -18.58 6.42
C VAL A 406 5.20 -19.43 7.28
N PRO A 407 3.90 -19.47 6.99
CA PRO A 407 2.96 -20.34 7.69
C PRO A 407 3.42 -21.79 7.60
N LYS A 408 3.41 -22.51 8.73
CA LYS A 408 3.73 -23.93 8.73
C LYS A 408 2.62 -24.68 8.00
N SER A 409 2.95 -25.37 6.91
CA SER A 409 2.05 -26.34 6.28
C SER A 409 1.70 -27.40 7.33
N GLY A 410 0.41 -27.61 7.59
CA GLY A 410 -0.07 -28.61 8.55
C GLY A 410 0.45 -30.00 8.20
N GLY A 411 1.51 -30.43 8.86
CA GLY A 411 1.92 -31.83 8.92
C GLY A 411 1.04 -32.53 9.95
N GLY A 412 0.41 -33.63 9.54
CA GLY A 412 -0.33 -34.48 10.47
C GLY A 412 0.56 -34.91 11.64
N GLY A 413 0.19 -34.47 12.84
CA GLY A 413 0.79 -34.89 14.10
C GLY A 413 -0.31 -35.01 15.13
N ASP A 414 -0.54 -36.24 15.59
CA ASP A 414 -1.35 -36.55 16.77
C ASP A 414 -0.88 -35.73 17.98
N GLY A 415 -1.83 -35.31 18.82
CA GLY A 415 -1.60 -35.05 20.25
C GLY A 415 -1.79 -33.61 20.71
N ASP A 416 -2.96 -33.40 21.32
CA ASP A 416 -3.28 -32.64 22.55
C ASP A 416 -2.64 -31.26 22.88
N ASP A 417 -3.53 -30.41 23.42
CA ASP A 417 -3.32 -29.22 24.26
C ASP A 417 -2.85 -27.91 23.60
N ASP A 418 -3.79 -26.99 23.31
CA ASP A 418 -4.22 -25.95 24.27
C ASP A 418 -5.10 -24.87 23.61
N ASN A 419 -6.26 -24.60 24.22
CA ASN A 419 -7.24 -23.60 23.80
C ASN A 419 -6.74 -22.17 24.06
N ASN A 420 -6.05 -21.54 23.09
CA ASN A 420 -6.21 -20.10 22.80
C ASN A 420 -5.55 -19.59 21.49
N THR A 421 -5.10 -20.47 20.59
CA THR A 421 -4.38 -20.06 19.36
C THR A 421 -5.15 -20.45 18.10
N GLN A 422 -6.44 -20.14 18.03
CA GLN A 422 -7.27 -20.40 16.85
C GLN A 422 -7.42 -19.11 16.03
N ILE A 423 -6.70 -19.04 14.90
CA ILE A 423 -6.97 -18.44 13.57
C ILE A 423 -5.64 -18.33 12.78
N HIS A 424 -4.75 -19.32 12.84
CA HIS A 424 -3.67 -19.49 11.84
C HIS A 424 -3.95 -20.72 10.99
N ASP A 425 -5.19 -20.82 10.51
CA ASP A 425 -5.67 -21.92 9.69
C ASP A 425 -5.31 -21.67 8.22
N GLN A 426 -4.40 -22.49 7.68
CA GLN A 426 -4.31 -22.86 6.25
C GLN A 426 -4.19 -21.75 5.18
N SER A 427 -3.66 -20.57 5.53
CA SER A 427 -3.32 -19.55 4.52
C SER A 427 -2.09 -19.98 3.72
N SER A 428 -2.25 -20.15 2.41
CA SER A 428 -1.13 -20.32 1.49
C SER A 428 -0.42 -18.97 1.25
N GLY A 429 0.88 -19.00 0.96
CA GLY A 429 1.69 -17.79 0.78
C GLY A 429 2.59 -17.48 1.98
N VAL A 430 3.20 -16.30 1.97
CA VAL A 430 4.13 -15.81 3.00
C VAL A 430 3.81 -14.38 3.39
N TYR A 431 4.27 -13.97 4.55
CA TYR A 431 3.94 -12.68 5.15
C TYR A 431 5.20 -11.86 5.42
N LEU A 432 5.16 -10.60 5.04
CA LEU A 432 6.01 -9.57 5.61
C LEU A 432 5.44 -9.18 6.97
N THR A 433 6.30 -9.16 7.97
CA THR A 433 5.96 -8.69 9.31
C THR A 433 6.76 -7.46 9.65
N TRP A 434 6.15 -6.55 10.41
CA TRP A 434 6.82 -5.44 11.05
C TRP A 434 6.65 -5.58 12.57
N LYS A 435 7.74 -5.80 13.29
CA LYS A 435 7.77 -6.13 14.72
C LYS A 435 6.83 -7.29 15.06
N ASP A 436 7.01 -8.39 14.32
CA ASP A 436 6.25 -9.65 14.43
C ASP A 436 4.75 -9.56 14.05
N GLU A 437 4.24 -8.37 13.71
CA GLU A 437 2.87 -8.19 13.21
C GLU A 437 2.83 -8.30 11.68
N PRO A 438 2.01 -9.21 11.11
CA PRO A 438 1.81 -9.30 9.66
C PRO A 438 1.24 -8.01 9.07
N VAL A 439 1.86 -7.52 8.00
CA VAL A 439 1.47 -6.28 7.32
C VAL A 439 1.14 -6.46 5.84
N VAL A 440 1.86 -7.34 5.16
CA VAL A 440 1.69 -7.61 3.73
C VAL A 440 1.75 -9.11 3.52
N TRP A 441 0.78 -9.65 2.80
CA TRP A 441 0.71 -11.04 2.40
C TRP A 441 1.02 -11.16 0.90
N THR A 442 1.76 -12.21 0.53
CA THR A 442 2.00 -12.55 -0.87
C THR A 442 1.82 -14.05 -1.12
N SER A 443 1.30 -14.40 -2.29
CA SER A 443 1.08 -15.79 -2.70
C SER A 443 1.14 -15.97 -4.22
N ALA A 444 1.36 -17.20 -4.66
CA ALA A 444 1.32 -17.62 -6.06
C ALA A 444 0.32 -18.77 -6.26
N TRP A 445 -0.31 -18.82 -7.44
CA TRP A 445 -1.41 -19.73 -7.74
C TRP A 445 -1.35 -20.24 -9.17
N LYS A 446 -1.85 -21.45 -9.41
CA LYS A 446 -2.04 -22.06 -10.73
C LYS A 446 -3.51 -22.45 -10.95
N PRO A 447 -4.06 -22.32 -12.17
CA PRO A 447 -5.43 -22.72 -12.48
C PRO A 447 -5.74 -24.19 -12.22
#